data_AF-A0A8C5RCR8-F1
#
_entry.id   AF-A0A8C5RCR8-F1
#
_cell.length_a   1.000
_cell.length_b   1.000
_cell.length_c   1.000
_cell.angle_alpha   90.00
_cell.angle_beta   90.00
_cell.angle_gamma   90.00
#
_symmetry.space_group_name_H-M   'P 1'
#
loop_
_entity.id
_entity.type
_entity.pdbx_description
1 polymer ?
#
loop_
_entity_poly.entity_id
_entity_poly.type
_entity_poly.pdbx_seq_one_letter_code
_entity_poly.pdbx_strand_id
1 'polypeptide(L)' 'MSAPSMKERKACWDARDFYWKCLDENMKDTLKCDKLRCSFENLCPPQWVKYFNKRRDYLQYKAQMEAGQFLPSEKTEES' A
#
# COMPACT_ATOMS: atom_id res chain seq x y z
N MET A 1 -13.25 -12.23 16.17
CA MET A 1 -13.39 -11.00 15.38
C MET A 1 -14.57 -11.17 14.45
N SER A 2 -15.56 -10.28 14.53
CA SER A 2 -16.77 -10.34 13.71
C SER A 2 -16.45 -9.91 12.27
N ALA A 3 -17.12 -10.53 11.30
CA ALA A 3 -16.98 -10.11 9.91
C ALA A 3 -17.56 -8.69 9.74
N PRO A 4 -16.84 -7.75 9.09
CA PRO A 4 -17.33 -6.40 8.89
C PRO A 4 -18.55 -6.38 7.96
N SER A 5 -19.50 -5.51 8.27
CA SER A 5 -20.67 -5.20 7.45
C SER A 5 -20.27 -4.65 6.07
N MET A 6 -21.21 -4.63 5.11
CA MET A 6 -20.94 -4.04 3.80
C MET A 6 -20.55 -2.55 3.89
N LYS A 7 -21.16 -1.81 4.83
CA LYS A 7 -20.88 -0.39 5.03
C LYS A 7 -19.47 -0.15 5.56
N GLU A 8 -19.02 -0.95 6.52
CA GLU A 8 -17.66 -0.89 7.06
C GLU A 8 -16.63 -1.28 6.00
N ARG A 9 -16.93 -2.31 5.19
CA ARG A 9 -16.06 -2.70 4.08
C ARG A 9 -15.89 -1.58 3.06
N LYS A 10 -16.99 -0.92 2.69
CA LYS A 10 -16.95 0.24 1.78
C LYS A 10 -16.09 1.37 2.37
N ALA A 11 -16.33 1.75 3.62
CA ALA A 11 -15.55 2.81 4.27
C ALA A 11 -14.04 2.49 4.33
N CYS A 12 -13.70 1.22 4.60
CA CYS A 12 -12.31 0.75 4.57
C CYS A 12 -11.69 0.86 3.16
N TRP A 13 -12.39 0.41 2.12
CA TRP A 13 -11.88 0.48 0.75
C TRP A 13 -11.75 1.92 0.25
N ASP A 14 -12.70 2.79 0.59
CA ASP A 14 -12.63 4.21 0.25
C ASP A 14 -11.41 4.86 0.94
N ALA A 15 -11.19 4.58 2.24
CA ALA A 15 -10.02 5.08 2.98
C ALA A 15 -8.69 4.57 2.42
N ARG A 16 -8.64 3.29 1.99
CA ARG A 16 -7.48 2.71 1.28
C ARG A 16 -7.19 3.50 0.01
N ASP A 17 -8.20 3.75 -0.81
CA ASP A 17 -8.01 4.39 -2.12
C ASP A 17 -7.57 5.85 -1.97
N PHE A 18 -8.10 6.58 -0.98
CA PHE A 18 -7.61 7.92 -0.64
C PHE A 18 -6.16 7.91 -0.18
N TYR A 19 -5.80 7.00 0.73
CA TYR A 19 -4.40 6.86 1.17
C TYR A 19 -3.48 6.49 0.02
N TRP A 20 -3.94 5.61 -0.88
CA TRP A 20 -3.14 5.17 -2.01
C TRP A 20 -2.90 6.26 -3.03
N LYS A 21 -3.95 6.97 -3.41
CA LYS A 21 -3.87 8.15 -4.28
C LYS A 21 -2.91 9.19 -3.72
N CYS A 22 -3.00 9.50 -2.42
CA CYS A 22 -2.07 10.44 -1.78
C CYS A 22 -0.61 10.00 -1.93
N LEU A 23 -0.31 8.73 -1.70
CA LEU A 23 1.04 8.21 -1.83
C LEU A 23 1.55 8.17 -3.27
N ASP A 24 0.67 7.96 -4.26
CA ASP A 24 1.07 8.01 -5.68
C ASP A 24 1.36 9.46 -6.11
N GLU A 25 0.58 10.44 -5.64
CA GLU A 25 0.79 11.88 -5.90
C GLU A 25 2.04 12.44 -5.19
N ASN A 26 2.41 11.88 -4.02
CA ASN A 26 3.50 12.36 -3.18
C ASN A 26 4.78 11.50 -3.26
N MET A 27 4.98 10.74 -4.36
CA MET A 27 6.19 9.90 -4.56
C MET A 27 6.49 8.97 -3.36
N LYS A 28 5.46 8.37 -2.77
CA LYS A 28 5.53 7.47 -1.61
C LYS A 28 5.93 8.13 -0.28
N ASP A 29 5.85 9.46 -0.16
CA ASP A 29 6.06 10.15 1.11
C ASP A 29 4.91 9.86 2.11
N THR A 30 5.18 8.96 3.06
CA THR A 30 4.22 8.52 4.07
C THR A 30 3.91 9.60 5.09
N LEU A 31 4.80 10.57 5.31
CA LEU A 31 4.61 11.63 6.29
C LEU A 31 3.53 12.62 5.84
N LYS A 32 3.48 12.92 4.54
CA LYS A 32 2.43 13.79 3.97
C LYS A 32 1.05 13.15 4.00
N CYS A 33 1.00 11.82 3.96
CA CYS A 33 -0.26 11.06 3.93
C CYS A 33 -0.65 10.49 5.30
N ASP A 34 -0.01 10.91 6.39
CA ASP A 34 -0.17 10.30 7.72
C ASP A 34 -1.62 10.37 8.25
N LYS A 35 -2.34 11.46 7.99
CA LYS A 35 -3.77 11.58 8.35
C LYS A 35 -4.64 10.52 7.65
N LEU A 36 -4.35 10.25 6.38
CA LEU A 36 -5.06 9.23 5.59
C LEU A 36 -4.62 7.83 6.00
N ARG A 37 -3.34 7.65 6.35
CA ARG A 37 -2.82 6.40 6.93
C ARG A 37 -3.56 6.04 8.21
N CYS A 38 -3.66 6.98 9.15
CA CYS A 38 -4.40 6.79 10.40
C CYS A 38 -5.89 6.47 10.13
N SER A 39 -6.51 7.13 9.16
CA SER A 39 -7.91 6.85 8.80
C SER A 39 -8.08 5.43 8.23
N PHE A 40 -7.16 5.02 7.35
CA PHE A 40 -7.12 3.67 6.79
C PHE A 40 -6.90 2.59 7.85
N GLU A 41 -5.95 2.78 8.77
CA GLU A 41 -5.65 1.85 9.86
C GLU A 41 -6.80 1.72 10.86
N ASN A 42 -7.56 2.79 11.10
CA ASN A 42 -8.71 2.77 12.01
C ASN A 42 -9.98 2.20 11.38
N LEU A 43 -10.21 2.43 10.08
CA LEU A 43 -11.43 1.98 9.39
C LEU A 43 -11.33 0.54 8.88
N CYS A 44 -10.12 0.04 8.67
CA CYS A 44 -9.89 -1.30 8.15
C CYS A 44 -9.49 -2.29 9.26
N PRO A 45 -9.92 -3.56 9.17
CA PRO A 45 -9.38 -4.62 10.01
C PRO A 45 -7.84 -4.73 9.86
N PRO A 46 -7.08 -4.97 10.94
CA PRO A 46 -5.61 -5.02 10.89
C PRO A 46 -5.06 -6.04 9.88
N GLN A 47 -5.75 -7.18 9.72
CA GLN A 47 -5.38 -8.21 8.75
C GLN A 47 -5.52 -7.71 7.31
N TRP A 48 -6.53 -6.87 7.03
CA TRP A 48 -6.75 -6.28 5.72
C TRP A 48 -5.73 -5.20 5.43
N VAL A 49 -5.40 -4.36 6.42
CA VAL A 49 -4.33 -3.36 6.32
C VAL A 49 -3.02 -4.03 5.91
N LYS A 50 -2.63 -5.10 6.61
CA LYS A 50 -1.42 -5.87 6.29
C LYS A 50 -1.44 -6.44 4.87
N TYR A 51 -2.58 -7.02 4.47
CA TYR A 51 -2.74 -7.57 3.12
C TYR A 51 -2.65 -6.49 2.04
N PHE A 52 -3.34 -5.36 2.22
CA PHE A 52 -3.36 -4.27 1.26
C PHE A 52 -1.98 -3.61 1.11
N ASN A 53 -1.25 -3.37 2.20
CA ASN A 53 0.10 -2.83 2.12
C ASN A 53 1.01 -3.75 1.30
N LYS A 54 1.04 -5.06 1.60
CA LYS A 54 1.81 -6.04 0.83
C LYS A 54 1.38 -6.11 -0.65
N ARG A 55 0.07 -6.01 -0.91
CA ARG A 55 -0.48 -5.98 -2.27
C ARG A 55 0.01 -4.76 -3.03
N ARG A 56 0.06 -3.59 -2.39
CA ARG A 56 0.56 -2.37 -3.01
C ARG A 56 2.03 -2.48 -3.37
N ASP A 57 2.87 -2.93 -2.44
CA ASP A 57 4.31 -3.08 -2.68
C ASP A 57 4.57 -3.99 -3.89
N TYR A 58 3.83 -5.10 -3.97
CA TYR A 58 3.88 -5.99 -5.12
C TYR A 58 3.44 -5.31 -6.43
N LEU A 59 2.35 -4.54 -6.41
CA LEU A 59 1.88 -3.83 -7.61
C LEU A 59 2.88 -2.76 -8.07
N GLN A 60 3.52 -2.05 -7.13
CA GLN A 60 4.56 -1.07 -7.45
C GLN A 60 5.80 -1.74 -8.02
N TYR A 61 6.26 -2.85 -7.40
CA TYR A 61 7.36 -3.64 -7.93
C TYR A 61 7.05 -4.18 -9.32
N LYS A 62 5.85 -4.75 -9.51
CA LYS A 62 5.38 -5.23 -10.81
C LYS A 62 5.39 -4.12 -11.86
N ALA A 63 4.89 -2.93 -11.52
CA ALA A 63 4.88 -1.78 -12.42
C ALA A 63 6.31 -1.33 -12.79
N GLN A 64 7.25 -1.35 -11.85
CA GLN A 64 8.68 -1.06 -12.13
C GLN A 64 9.30 -2.09 -13.09
N MET A 65 8.98 -3.37 -12.89
CA MET A 65 9.43 -4.46 -13.76
C MET A 65 8.85 -4.33 -15.17
N GLU A 66 7.54 -4.05 -15.29
CA GLU A 66 6.87 -3.84 -16.58
C GLU A 66 7.37 -2.57 -17.30
N ALA A 67 7.78 -1.53 -16.55
CA ALA A 67 8.40 -0.33 -17.09
C ALA A 67 9.85 -0.53 -17.57
N GLY A 68 10.38 -1.77 -17.53
CA GLY A 68 11.72 -2.11 -18.02
C GLY A 68 12.86 -1.65 -17.10
N GLN A 69 12.55 -1.18 -15.89
CA GLN A 69 13.54 -0.76 -14.90
C GLN A 69 14.04 -1.97 -14.10
N PHE A 70 14.83 -2.83 -14.75
CA PHE A 70 15.60 -3.85 -14.05
C PHE A 70 16.87 -3.20 -13.47
N LEU A 71 16.90 -2.96 -12.15
CA LEU A 71 18.16 -2.80 -11.42
C LEU A 71 18.61 -4.22 -11.08
N PRO A 72 19.67 -4.76 -11.72
CA PRO A 72 20.31 -5.96 -11.21
C PRO A 72 20.76 -5.63 -9.79
N SER A 73 20.36 -6.44 -8.81
CA SER A 73 21.02 -6.44 -7.51
C SER A 73 22.51 -6.55 -7.77
N GLU A 74 23.29 -5.57 -7.33
CA GLU A 74 24.74 -5.59 -7.51
C GLU A 74 25.27 -6.94 -7.03
N LYS A 75 26.14 -7.50 -7.85
CA LYS A 75 26.74 -8.82 -7.73
C LYS A 75 27.26 -9.01 -6.32
N THR A 76 26.88 -10.12 -5.68
CA THR A 76 27.66 -10.67 -4.59
C THR A 76 29.05 -10.95 -5.15
N GLU A 77 30.00 -10.06 -4.90
CA GLU A 77 31.42 -10.33 -5.16
C GLU A 77 31.82 -11.52 -4.30
N GLU A 78 32.12 -12.64 -4.96
CA GLU A 78 32.89 -13.74 -4.39
C GLU A 78 34.24 -13.16 -3.89
N SER A 79 34.54 -13.40 -2.62
CA SER A 79 35.89 -13.43 -2.07
C SER A 79 36.06 -14.69 -1.22
#